data_AF-A0A970IS96-F1
#
_entry.id   AF-A0A970IS96-F1
#
_cell.length_a   1.000
_cell.length_b   1.000
_cell.length_c   1.000
_cell.angle_alpha   90.00
_cell.angle_beta   90.00
_cell.angle_gamma   90.00
#
_symmetry.space_group_name_H-M   'P 1'
#
loop_
_entity.id
_entity.type
_entity.pdbx_description
1 polymer ?
#
loop_
_entity_poly.entity_id
_entity_poly.type
_entity_poly.pdbx_seq_one_letter_code
_entity_poly.pdbx_strand_id
1 'polypeptide(L)'
;MSINDDFDEIMDYAHFWNWSPDWGVVQKVYQSFPDSYSVLTPFAYAYLEELIKSTTSEYGIEVLDALGKPRRRKVGIELINFAISENSSNQNYFALLEKAKLYFSPSKPEDLGDNRNNVVHGYMHPRFWDKDSFEKLIHFIATLSKYSKF
;
A
#
# COMPACT_ATOMS: atom_id res chain seq x y z
N MET A 1 -13.08 10.68 -10.13
CA MET A 1 -13.65 9.34 -9.99
C MET A 1 -14.48 9.31 -8.74
N SER A 2 -15.56 8.55 -8.72
CA SER A 2 -16.26 8.24 -7.48
C SER A 2 -15.45 7.24 -6.67
N ILE A 3 -15.64 7.17 -5.36
CA ILE A 3 -14.97 6.17 -4.52
C ILE A 3 -15.32 4.73 -4.95
N ASN A 4 -16.51 4.51 -5.53
CA ASN A 4 -16.90 3.21 -6.07
C ASN A 4 -16.10 2.86 -7.32
N ASP A 5 -15.91 3.83 -8.21
CA ASP A 5 -15.07 3.66 -9.40
C ASP A 5 -13.63 3.32 -9.00
N ASP A 6 -13.12 3.97 -7.93
CA ASP A 6 -11.78 3.66 -7.41
C ASP A 6 -11.70 2.22 -6.86
N PHE A 7 -12.73 1.72 -6.16
CA PHE A 7 -12.77 0.32 -5.73
C PHE A 7 -12.80 -0.65 -6.92
N ASP A 8 -13.62 -0.36 -7.93
CA ASP A 8 -13.74 -1.20 -9.12
C ASP A 8 -12.41 -1.25 -9.88
N GLU A 9 -11.76 -0.10 -10.06
CA GLU A 9 -10.42 0.00 -10.65
C GLU A 9 -9.38 -0.80 -9.85
N ILE A 10 -9.42 -0.77 -8.52
CA ILE A 10 -8.50 -1.60 -7.70
C ILE A 10 -8.76 -3.08 -7.95
N MET A 11 -10.02 -3.51 -7.98
CA MET A 11 -10.39 -4.91 -8.18
C MET A 11 -10.03 -5.44 -9.57
N ASP A 12 -10.12 -4.60 -10.61
CA ASP A 12 -9.78 -4.94 -12.00
C ASP A 12 -8.28 -5.29 -12.17
N TYR A 13 -7.42 -4.72 -11.33
CA TYR A 13 -5.98 -4.93 -11.35
C TYR A 13 -5.45 -5.75 -10.16
N ALA A 14 -6.28 -6.09 -9.18
CA ALA A 14 -5.88 -6.90 -8.04
C ALA A 14 -5.67 -8.37 -8.44
N HIS A 15 -4.75 -9.07 -7.77
CA HIS A 15 -4.65 -10.52 -7.95
C HIS A 15 -5.98 -11.19 -7.61
N PHE A 16 -6.56 -11.88 -8.59
CA PHE A 16 -7.94 -12.39 -8.51
C PHE A 16 -8.18 -13.31 -7.31
N TRP A 17 -7.20 -14.13 -6.92
CA TRP A 17 -7.37 -15.08 -5.81
C TRP A 17 -6.96 -14.53 -4.45
N ASN A 18 -6.06 -13.55 -4.42
CA ASN A 18 -5.41 -13.15 -3.17
C ASN A 18 -5.98 -11.84 -2.62
N TRP A 19 -6.50 -10.96 -3.49
CA TRP A 19 -6.83 -9.59 -3.11
C TRP A 19 -8.18 -9.10 -3.62
N SER A 20 -8.59 -9.47 -4.83
CA SER A 20 -9.85 -9.01 -5.42
C SER A 20 -11.09 -9.32 -4.54
N PRO A 21 -11.23 -10.53 -3.94
CA PRO A 21 -12.37 -10.84 -3.07
C PRO A 21 -12.41 -9.97 -1.81
N ASP A 22 -11.25 -9.70 -1.22
CA ASP A 22 -11.13 -8.88 -0.02
C ASP A 22 -11.49 -7.41 -0.31
N TRP A 23 -11.06 -6.88 -1.46
CA TRP A 23 -11.49 -5.56 -1.93
C TRP A 23 -13.01 -5.48 -2.13
N GLY A 24 -13.63 -6.52 -2.64
CA GLY A 24 -15.09 -6.62 -2.72
C GLY A 24 -15.77 -6.59 -1.34
N VAL A 25 -15.14 -7.14 -0.30
CA VAL A 25 -15.63 -7.03 1.09
C VAL A 25 -15.44 -5.62 1.62
N VAL A 26 -14.28 -5.00 1.40
CA VAL A 26 -13.99 -3.61 1.80
C VAL A 26 -15.02 -2.64 1.20
N GLN A 27 -15.28 -2.75 -0.11
CA GLN A 27 -16.27 -1.92 -0.80
C GLN A 27 -17.66 -2.09 -0.15
N LYS A 28 -18.11 -3.33 0.08
CA LYS A 28 -19.41 -3.62 0.72
C LYS A 28 -19.51 -3.06 2.14
N VAL A 29 -18.46 -3.23 2.95
CA VAL A 29 -18.43 -2.71 4.32
C VAL A 29 -18.47 -1.19 4.31
N TYR A 30 -17.68 -0.54 3.46
CA TYR A 30 -17.65 0.93 3.38
C TYR A 30 -18.98 1.52 2.90
N GLN A 31 -19.60 0.91 1.89
CA GLN A 31 -20.92 1.33 1.40
C GLN A 31 -22.02 1.14 2.45
N SER A 32 -21.95 0.07 3.24
CA SER A 32 -22.92 -0.21 4.30
C SER A 32 -22.71 0.65 5.54
N PHE A 33 -21.46 0.96 5.86
CA PHE A 33 -21.03 1.68 7.05
C PHE A 33 -19.96 2.72 6.67
N PRO A 34 -20.34 3.93 6.23
CA PRO A 34 -19.37 4.94 5.79
C PRO A 34 -18.34 5.36 6.85
N ASP A 35 -18.65 5.19 8.14
CA ASP A 35 -17.73 5.48 9.26
C ASP A 35 -16.70 4.36 9.51
N SER A 36 -16.74 3.28 8.73
CA SER A 36 -15.79 2.17 8.82
C SER A 36 -14.38 2.51 8.30
N TYR A 37 -14.18 3.69 7.71
CA TYR A 37 -12.90 4.12 7.11
C TYR A 37 -11.69 3.81 8.02
N SER A 38 -11.76 4.13 9.30
CA SER A 38 -10.63 3.97 10.23
C SER A 38 -10.25 2.50 10.47
N VAL A 39 -11.22 1.58 10.33
CA VAL A 39 -11.02 0.13 10.44
C VAL A 39 -10.48 -0.45 9.13
N LEU A 40 -10.84 0.15 8.00
CA LEU A 40 -10.43 -0.29 6.67
C LEU A 40 -9.06 0.28 6.24
N THR A 41 -8.65 1.43 6.78
CA THR A 41 -7.37 2.08 6.45
C THR A 41 -6.16 1.17 6.63
N PRO A 42 -5.99 0.42 7.73
CA PRO A 42 -4.84 -0.49 7.89
C PRO A 42 -4.75 -1.55 6.78
N PHE A 43 -5.90 -2.09 6.34
CA PHE A 43 -5.94 -3.02 5.21
C PHE A 43 -5.49 -2.34 3.91
N ALA A 44 -5.98 -1.13 3.64
CA ALA A 44 -5.59 -0.38 2.45
C ALA A 44 -4.07 -0.11 2.39
N TYR A 45 -3.43 0.20 3.53
CA TYR A 45 -1.97 0.32 3.61
C TYR A 45 -1.23 -1.00 3.35
N ALA A 46 -1.72 -2.11 3.91
CA ALA A 46 -1.13 -3.42 3.66
C ALA A 46 -1.19 -3.78 2.17
N TYR A 47 -2.32 -3.52 1.51
CA TYR A 47 -2.43 -3.71 0.06
C TYR A 47 -1.54 -2.76 -0.73
N LEU A 48 -1.42 -1.48 -0.35
CA LEU A 48 -0.52 -0.54 -1.02
C LEU A 48 0.94 -1.04 -0.99
N GLU A 49 1.38 -1.58 0.15
CA GLU A 49 2.72 -2.17 0.27
C GLU A 49 2.88 -3.38 -0.65
N GLU A 50 1.88 -4.26 -0.71
CA GLU A 50 1.88 -5.42 -1.60
C GLU A 50 1.89 -5.02 -3.09
N LEU A 51 1.07 -4.03 -3.46
CA LEU A 51 1.00 -3.50 -4.81
C LEU A 51 2.37 -2.99 -5.27
N ILE A 52 3.08 -2.23 -4.41
CA ILE A 52 4.43 -1.77 -4.71
C ILE A 52 5.39 -2.97 -4.81
N LYS A 53 5.32 -3.93 -3.88
CA LYS A 53 6.16 -5.15 -3.91
C LYS A 53 6.00 -5.91 -5.23
N SER A 54 4.77 -6.03 -5.75
CA SER A 54 4.49 -6.75 -7.01
C SER A 54 5.35 -6.24 -8.18
N THR A 55 5.77 -4.97 -8.14
CA THR A 55 6.57 -4.36 -9.20
C THR A 55 8.08 -4.53 -9.03
N THR A 56 8.50 -5.23 -7.97
CA THR A 56 9.91 -5.46 -7.63
C THR A 56 10.34 -6.88 -7.95
N SER A 57 11.64 -7.07 -8.16
CA SER A 57 12.23 -8.40 -8.38
C SER A 57 12.16 -9.33 -7.17
N GLU A 58 11.91 -8.78 -5.97
CA GLU A 58 11.80 -9.55 -4.72
C GLU A 58 10.38 -10.13 -4.51
N TYR A 59 9.41 -9.84 -5.39
CA TYR A 59 8.04 -10.33 -5.25
C TYR A 59 7.95 -11.86 -5.36
N GLY A 60 7.18 -12.51 -4.47
CA GLY A 60 6.90 -13.94 -4.55
C GLY A 60 8.09 -14.90 -4.32
N ILE A 61 9.31 -14.39 -4.08
CA ILE A 61 10.52 -15.20 -3.92
C ILE A 61 11.13 -15.06 -2.53
N GLU A 62 11.81 -16.09 -2.04
CA GLU A 62 12.61 -15.99 -0.82
C GLU A 62 13.87 -15.15 -1.08
N VAL A 63 14.05 -14.07 -0.32
CA VAL A 63 15.22 -13.19 -0.47
C VAL A 63 16.34 -13.77 0.39
N LEU A 64 17.37 -14.31 -0.26
CA LEU A 64 18.51 -14.93 0.40
C LEU A 64 19.77 -14.06 0.28
N ASP A 65 20.67 -14.15 1.26
CA ASP A 65 22.01 -13.58 1.18
C ASP A 65 22.97 -14.47 0.37
N ALA A 66 24.23 -14.03 0.20
CA ALA A 66 25.24 -14.77 -0.55
C ALA A 66 25.58 -16.15 0.05
N LEU A 67 25.17 -16.42 1.30
CA LEU A 67 25.36 -17.68 2.00
C LEU A 67 24.09 -18.55 2.00
N GLY A 68 23.03 -18.12 1.29
CA GLY A 68 21.75 -18.82 1.22
C GLY A 68 20.88 -18.65 2.47
N LYS A 69 21.17 -17.68 3.35
CA LYS A 69 20.34 -17.40 4.52
C LYS A 69 19.26 -16.37 4.23
N PRO A 70 18.06 -16.46 4.83
CA PRO A 70 17.02 -15.47 4.67
C PRO A 70 17.49 -14.07 5.04
N ARG A 71 17.35 -13.14 4.10
CA ARG A 71 17.62 -11.73 4.28
C ARG A 71 16.31 -11.00 4.59
N ARG A 72 16.40 -9.98 5.45
CA ARG A 72 15.27 -9.08 5.72
C ARG A 72 14.85 -8.37 4.43
N ARG A 73 13.56 -8.47 4.09
CA ARG A 73 12.95 -7.74 2.97
C ARG A 73 12.96 -6.23 3.24
N LYS A 74 13.05 -5.46 2.16
CA LYS A 74 12.88 -4.00 2.22
C LYS A 74 11.40 -3.68 2.46
N VAL A 75 11.15 -2.70 3.31
CA VAL A 75 9.82 -2.29 3.78
C VAL A 75 9.78 -0.77 3.93
N GLY A 76 8.57 -0.19 3.99
CA GLY A 76 8.42 1.25 4.17
C GLY A 76 9.08 2.06 3.04
N ILE A 77 9.84 3.10 3.40
CA ILE A 77 10.58 3.93 2.45
C ILE A 77 11.64 3.13 1.68
N GLU A 78 12.26 2.12 2.28
CA GLU A 78 13.26 1.30 1.59
C GLU A 78 12.65 0.49 0.44
N LEU A 79 11.42 0.01 0.62
CA LEU A 79 10.66 -0.66 -0.45
C LEU A 79 10.38 0.29 -1.61
N ILE A 80 9.93 1.51 -1.31
CA ILE A 80 9.63 2.51 -2.35
C ILE A 80 10.88 2.86 -3.14
N ASN A 81 11.99 3.16 -2.45
CA ASN A 81 13.26 3.47 -3.10
C ASN A 81 13.76 2.31 -3.97
N PHE A 82 13.53 1.08 -3.54
CA PHE A 82 13.85 -0.10 -4.33
C PHE A 82 12.99 -0.23 -5.58
N ALA A 83 11.66 -0.11 -5.45
CA ALA A 83 10.74 -0.10 -6.59
C ALA A 83 11.08 1.00 -7.60
N ILE A 84 11.48 2.19 -7.12
CA ILE A 84 11.95 3.31 -7.95
C ILE A 84 13.20 2.90 -8.73
N SER A 85 14.19 2.29 -8.07
CA SER A 85 15.44 1.90 -8.72
C SER A 85 15.22 0.89 -9.85
N GLU A 86 14.28 -0.04 -9.68
CA GLU A 86 13.99 -1.10 -10.66
C GLU A 86 13.04 -0.65 -11.79
N ASN A 87 12.26 0.41 -11.57
CA ASN A 87 11.25 0.88 -12.54
C ASN A 87 11.53 2.30 -13.06
N SER A 88 12.77 2.78 -12.99
CA SER A 88 13.20 4.14 -13.38
C SER A 88 12.93 4.50 -14.85
N SER A 89 12.77 3.50 -15.72
CA SER A 89 12.42 3.70 -17.13
C SER A 89 10.94 4.08 -17.35
N ASN A 90 10.04 3.72 -16.42
CA ASN A 90 8.63 4.06 -16.48
C ASN A 90 8.36 5.38 -15.74
N GLN A 91 8.44 6.50 -16.47
CA GLN A 91 8.33 7.84 -15.90
C GLN A 91 7.00 8.09 -15.15
N ASN A 92 5.89 7.55 -15.66
CA ASN A 92 4.58 7.72 -15.02
C ASN A 92 4.52 6.95 -13.69
N TYR A 93 5.01 5.71 -13.65
CA TYR A 93 5.05 4.93 -12.43
C TYR A 93 6.05 5.50 -11.42
N PHE A 94 7.22 5.92 -11.88
CA PHE A 94 8.23 6.61 -11.07
C PHE A 94 7.62 7.82 -10.33
N ALA A 95 6.89 8.68 -11.05
CA ALA A 95 6.24 9.84 -10.45
C ALA A 95 5.19 9.46 -9.38
N LEU A 96 4.49 8.34 -9.57
CA LEU A 96 3.56 7.82 -8.56
C LEU A 96 4.28 7.22 -7.35
N LEU A 97 5.39 6.50 -7.53
CA LEU A 97 6.20 5.99 -6.44
C LEU A 97 6.82 7.12 -5.59
N GLU A 98 7.28 8.20 -6.21
CA GLU A 98 7.73 9.39 -5.49
C GLU A 98 6.61 9.98 -4.63
N LYS A 99 5.39 10.07 -5.16
CA LYS A 99 4.20 10.47 -4.37
C LYS A 99 3.86 9.47 -3.27
N ALA A 100 4.11 8.17 -3.49
CA ALA A 100 3.83 7.12 -2.51
C ALA A 100 4.58 7.34 -1.20
N LYS A 101 5.77 7.96 -1.22
CA LYS A 101 6.55 8.29 -0.02
C LYS A 101 5.75 9.04 1.06
N LEU A 102 4.78 9.87 0.67
CA LEU A 102 3.89 10.58 1.60
C LEU A 102 3.08 9.62 2.48
N TYR A 103 2.66 8.48 1.93
CA TYR A 103 1.90 7.45 2.64
C TYR A 103 2.79 6.62 3.59
N PHE A 104 4.09 6.63 3.37
CA PHE A 104 5.10 5.96 4.20
C PHE A 104 5.94 6.98 4.98
N SER A 105 5.34 8.13 5.32
CA SER A 105 6.00 9.16 6.12
C SER A 105 6.63 8.54 7.37
N PRO A 106 7.88 8.91 7.70
CA PRO A 106 8.56 8.33 8.83
C PRO A 106 7.90 8.78 10.13
N SER A 107 7.90 7.87 11.11
CA SER A 107 7.62 8.20 12.49
C SER A 107 8.60 9.25 13.03
N LYS A 108 8.14 10.13 13.90
CA LYS A 108 9.00 11.02 14.69
C LYS A 108 9.50 10.32 15.96
N PRO A 109 10.65 10.73 16.52
CA PRO A 109 11.15 10.18 17.78
C PRO A 109 10.18 10.33 18.97
N GLU A 110 9.30 11.33 18.91
CA GLU A 110 8.29 11.59 19.95
C GLU A 110 7.02 10.76 19.77
N ASP A 111 6.91 10.00 18.68
CA ASP A 111 5.74 9.19 18.41
C ASP A 111 5.75 7.92 19.29
N LEU A 112 4.69 7.74 20.07
CA LEU A 112 4.53 6.62 21.01
C LEU A 112 3.89 5.41 20.31
N GLY A 113 4.47 4.22 20.45
CA GLY A 113 3.90 2.96 19.95
C GLY A 113 4.96 1.99 19.42
N ASP A 114 4.54 0.75 19.14
CA ASP A 114 5.40 -0.22 18.45
C ASP A 114 5.43 0.12 16.95
N ASN A 115 6.52 0.76 16.56
CA ASN A 115 6.67 1.41 15.28
C ASN A 115 7.07 0.42 14.18
N ARG A 116 6.07 -0.27 13.63
CA ARG A 116 6.28 -1.21 12.54
C ARG A 116 6.90 -0.50 11.34
N ASN A 117 8.19 -0.80 11.09
CA ASN A 117 8.97 -0.30 9.95
C ASN A 117 9.19 1.22 9.91
N ASN A 118 9.14 1.91 11.05
CA ASN A 118 9.39 3.35 11.15
C ASN A 118 8.45 4.24 10.33
N VAL A 119 7.20 3.81 10.09
CA VAL A 119 6.20 4.57 9.32
C VAL A 119 4.97 4.88 10.15
N VAL A 120 4.41 6.08 9.95
CA VAL A 120 3.30 6.63 10.75
C VAL A 120 2.08 5.70 10.79
N HIS A 121 1.70 5.13 9.65
CA HIS A 121 0.53 4.24 9.58
C HIS A 121 0.74 2.89 10.29
N GLY A 122 1.98 2.55 10.68
CA GLY A 122 2.31 1.32 11.40
C GLY A 122 1.90 1.32 12.87
N TYR A 123 1.61 2.48 13.47
CA TYR A 123 1.21 2.63 14.88
C TYR A 123 0.13 3.70 15.11
N MET A 124 -0.31 4.43 14.07
CA MET A 124 -1.34 5.46 14.20
C MET A 124 -2.64 4.88 14.79
N HIS A 125 -3.09 5.48 15.89
CA HIS A 125 -4.33 5.08 16.54
C HIS A 125 -5.54 5.38 15.63
N PRO A 126 -6.54 4.47 15.50
CA PRO A 126 -7.65 4.62 14.56
C PRO A 126 -8.42 5.94 14.62
N ARG A 127 -8.51 6.55 15.81
CA ARG A 127 -9.11 7.88 16.05
C ARG A 127 -8.50 9.00 15.20
N PHE A 128 -7.27 8.85 14.73
CA PHE A 128 -6.57 9.86 13.92
C PHE A 128 -6.75 9.68 12.42
N TRP A 129 -7.37 8.58 11.99
CA TRP A 129 -7.84 8.46 10.61
C TRP A 129 -9.13 9.25 10.45
N ASP A 130 -9.31 9.82 9.27
CA ASP A 130 -10.54 10.49 8.86
C ASP A 130 -10.96 9.96 7.50
N LYS A 131 -12.20 10.27 7.12
CA LYS A 131 -12.80 9.79 5.88
C LYS A 131 -12.06 10.28 4.64
N ASP A 132 -11.64 11.55 4.63
CA ASP A 132 -10.99 12.17 3.47
C ASP A 132 -9.58 11.60 3.27
N SER A 133 -8.82 11.36 4.33
CA SER A 133 -7.52 10.68 4.23
C SER A 133 -7.66 9.23 3.74
N PHE A 134 -8.69 8.50 4.17
CA PHE A 134 -9.00 7.17 3.64
C PHE A 134 -9.35 7.20 2.15
N GLU A 135 -10.30 8.04 1.73
CA GLU A 135 -10.72 8.10 0.33
C GLU A 135 -9.57 8.53 -0.60
N LYS A 136 -8.71 9.46 -0.15
CA LYS A 136 -7.48 9.84 -0.88
C LYS A 136 -6.52 8.66 -1.03
N LEU A 137 -6.37 7.84 0.01
CA LEU A 137 -5.56 6.62 -0.05
C LEU A 137 -6.15 5.63 -1.06
N ILE A 138 -7.46 5.39 -1.04
CA ILE A 138 -8.13 4.50 -2.00
C ILE A 138 -7.93 5.01 -3.44
N HIS A 139 -8.16 6.29 -3.68
CA HIS A 139 -7.96 6.90 -5.00
C HIS A 139 -6.50 6.78 -5.47
N PHE A 140 -5.54 6.94 -4.55
CA PHE A 140 -4.13 6.75 -4.85
C PHE A 140 -3.80 5.30 -5.21
N ILE A 141 -4.33 4.34 -4.46
CA ILE A 141 -4.16 2.91 -4.74
C ILE A 141 -4.76 2.60 -6.12
N ALA A 142 -5.98 3.03 -6.42
CA ALA A 142 -6.62 2.85 -7.73
C ALA A 142 -5.74 3.37 -8.89
N THR A 143 -5.17 4.56 -8.72
CA THR A 143 -4.24 5.13 -9.71
C THR A 143 -2.97 4.30 -9.89
N LEU A 144 -2.44 3.75 -8.79
CA LEU A 144 -1.22 2.93 -8.79
C LEU A 144 -1.46 1.51 -9.32
N SER A 145 -2.67 0.96 -9.14
CA SER A 145 -3.03 -0.43 -9.46
C SER A 145 -2.79 -0.81 -10.92
N LYS A 146 -2.86 0.16 -11.84
CA LYS A 146 -2.57 0.00 -13.28
C LYS A 146 -1.17 -0.53 -13.58
N TYR A 147 -0.24 -0.40 -12.64
CA TYR A 147 1.15 -0.83 -12.76
C TYR A 147 1.44 -2.12 -12.00
N SER A 148 0.43 -2.73 -11.39
CA SER A 148 0.55 -4.03 -10.72
C SER A 148 1.13 -5.08 -11.67
N LYS A 149 1.89 -6.03 -11.10
CA LYS A 149 2.45 -7.18 -11.83
C LYS A 149 2.15 -8.50 -11.11
N PHE A 150 0.94 -8.59 -10.57
CA PHE A 150 0.43 -9.81 -9.95
C PHE A 150 0.35 -10.98 -10.94
#